data_AF-A0A4R5DD58-F1
#
_entry.id   AF-A0A4R5DD58-F1
#
_cell.length_a   1.000
_cell.length_b   1.000
_cell.length_c   1.000
_cell.angle_alpha   90.00
_cell.angle_beta   90.00
_cell.angle_gamma   90.00
#
_symmetry.space_group_name_H-M   'P 1'
#
loop_
_entity.id
_entity.type
_entity.pdbx_description
1 polymer ?
#
loop_
_entity_poly.entity_id
_entity_poly.type
_entity_poly.pdbx_seq_one_letter_code
_entity_poly.pdbx_strand_id
1 'polypeptide(L)'
;MNEKTVNPLKMTASSFDGRDFSNMNLENADFSFSSLRGTNFDGANLKNAKIRFSSLDQTTFKNTDLRNADLSFSSLTDVDLTGANVEGANFSFTSQDRTFEWKDFSLIGLIQNQGWLGTTIAVTLGAIILYGINAIVYFTAEIYFTSEPVRIKLYQFLILQNVAAGVVTILITQSFSGWLDTLIKRIALRHLALTVIVFVVNNFLSIGIFLLFATNVLKDYRERYPTESAQDAPWYWYMWGPILVANVFYFLSRQGKQISRKISDQEYQLLNLEKLKTRAELDALQARINPHFLYNALNSIASLVHENPDKAEEMTLLLSKLFRYTTGRNTEDYFDTIRNELEMVQTYLMVEKVRFAERLRFTVEVTDASLNDLFVPKFILQPIVENAIKHGISKMADQGEIVVRIYEKDVWLHLCVHDNGPLFPESMGAGYGIRSIQDKLKLLYGEDAKVELHNEPQKSVNIAIKKTAIDQHKK
;
A
#
# COMPACT_ATOMS: atom_id res chain seq x y z
N MET A 1 20.22 27.07 -30.40
CA MET A 1 18.93 27.75 -30.13
C MET A 1 18.52 27.27 -28.75
N ASN A 2 18.70 28.11 -27.72
CA ASN A 2 18.52 27.73 -26.31
C ASN A 2 17.07 27.33 -26.06
N GLU A 3 16.82 26.04 -25.77
CA GLU A 3 15.60 25.61 -25.12
C GLU A 3 15.54 26.33 -23.77
N LYS A 4 14.60 27.27 -23.64
CA LYS A 4 14.18 27.77 -22.34
C LYS A 4 13.74 26.57 -21.52
N THR A 5 14.53 26.18 -20.54
CA THR A 5 14.12 25.27 -19.47
C THR A 5 12.91 25.90 -18.79
N VAL A 6 11.72 25.50 -19.22
CA VAL A 6 10.48 25.83 -18.50
C VAL A 6 10.61 25.12 -17.16
N ASN A 7 10.85 25.89 -16.12
CA ASN A 7 10.90 25.33 -14.78
C ASN A 7 9.55 24.64 -14.51
N PRO A 8 9.57 23.38 -14.05
CA PRO A 8 8.35 22.66 -13.75
C PRO A 8 7.50 23.46 -12.76
N LEU A 9 6.20 23.54 -13.01
CA LEU A 9 5.26 24.22 -12.14
C LEU A 9 5.28 23.54 -10.77
N LYS A 10 5.79 24.24 -9.75
CA LYS A 10 5.86 23.74 -8.37
C LYS A 10 4.68 24.25 -7.57
N MET A 11 3.79 23.34 -7.20
CA MET A 11 2.56 23.57 -6.46
C MET A 11 2.48 22.60 -5.29
N THR A 12 3.59 22.45 -4.56
CA THR A 12 3.71 21.49 -3.45
C THR A 12 3.08 22.03 -2.17
N ALA A 13 2.58 21.14 -1.31
CA ALA A 13 2.06 21.48 0.03
C ALA A 13 1.00 22.60 0.03
N SER A 14 0.12 22.61 -0.98
CA SER A 14 -0.93 23.62 -1.17
C SER A 14 -2.31 22.96 -1.29
N SER A 15 -3.40 23.71 -1.08
CA SER A 15 -4.78 23.23 -1.33
C SER A 15 -5.31 23.80 -2.64
N PHE A 16 -5.83 22.91 -3.49
CA PHE A 16 -6.49 23.20 -4.75
C PHE A 16 -7.87 22.54 -4.84
N ASP A 17 -8.51 22.28 -3.70
CA ASP A 17 -9.77 21.55 -3.67
C ASP A 17 -10.84 22.24 -4.54
N GLY A 18 -11.53 21.47 -5.38
CA GLY A 18 -12.58 21.93 -6.29
C GLY A 18 -12.10 22.81 -7.46
N ARG A 19 -10.79 22.92 -7.71
CA ARG A 19 -10.25 23.73 -8.81
C ARG A 19 -10.42 23.02 -10.16
N ASP A 20 -10.45 23.82 -11.23
CA ASP A 20 -10.52 23.31 -12.60
C ASP A 20 -9.19 23.55 -13.33
N PHE A 21 -8.55 22.45 -13.72
CA PHE A 21 -7.32 22.37 -14.52
C PHE A 21 -7.56 21.62 -15.84
N SER A 22 -8.81 21.48 -16.28
CA SER A 22 -9.15 20.77 -17.51
C SER A 22 -8.41 21.35 -18.73
N ASN A 23 -7.97 20.47 -19.62
CA ASN A 23 -7.23 20.78 -20.86
C ASN A 23 -5.91 21.56 -20.67
N MET A 24 -5.38 21.67 -19.44
CA MET A 24 -4.12 22.36 -19.19
C MET A 24 -2.89 21.49 -19.50
N ASN A 25 -1.80 22.14 -19.89
CA ASN A 25 -0.49 21.48 -19.99
C ASN A 25 0.27 21.59 -18.66
N LEU A 26 0.31 20.48 -17.94
CA LEU A 26 0.92 20.31 -16.62
C LEU A 26 2.05 19.25 -16.66
N GLU A 27 2.70 19.08 -17.82
CA GLU A 27 3.81 18.16 -17.98
C GLU A 27 4.95 18.52 -17.00
N ASN A 28 5.47 17.52 -16.28
CA ASN A 28 6.48 17.67 -15.23
C ASN A 28 6.05 18.51 -14.02
N ALA A 29 4.76 18.87 -13.85
CA ALA A 29 4.30 19.62 -12.69
C ALA A 29 4.51 18.83 -11.38
N ASP A 30 4.76 19.54 -10.29
CA ASP A 30 4.95 18.95 -8.96
C ASP A 30 3.86 19.42 -8.00
N PHE A 31 2.91 18.53 -7.75
CA PHE A 31 1.80 18.66 -6.80
C PHE A 31 2.05 17.88 -5.50
N SER A 32 3.26 17.37 -5.26
CA SER A 32 3.52 16.53 -4.08
C SER A 32 3.03 17.18 -2.77
N PHE A 33 2.43 16.38 -1.88
CA PHE A 33 1.90 16.80 -0.57
C PHE A 33 0.70 17.77 -0.62
N SER A 34 -0.03 17.83 -1.73
CA SER A 34 -1.14 18.79 -1.91
C SER A 34 -2.51 18.18 -1.64
N SER A 35 -3.48 19.04 -1.27
CA SER A 35 -4.89 18.67 -1.30
C SER A 35 -5.47 19.03 -2.66
N LEU A 36 -6.03 18.04 -3.35
CA LEU A 36 -6.57 18.12 -4.70
C LEU A 36 -8.00 17.57 -4.73
N ARG A 37 -8.73 17.58 -3.62
CA ARG A 37 -10.04 16.94 -3.52
C ARG A 37 -11.06 17.59 -4.46
N GLY A 38 -11.82 16.80 -5.20
CA GLY A 38 -12.83 17.30 -6.15
C GLY A 38 -12.27 18.11 -7.32
N THR A 39 -10.97 18.00 -7.60
CA THR A 39 -10.31 18.79 -8.67
C THR A 39 -10.64 18.20 -10.04
N ASN A 40 -10.74 19.05 -11.07
CA ASN A 40 -10.95 18.63 -12.45
C ASN A 40 -9.65 18.68 -13.27
N PHE A 41 -9.15 17.52 -13.72
CA PHE A 41 -8.01 17.38 -14.63
C PHE A 41 -8.40 16.81 -16.00
N ASP A 42 -9.68 16.83 -16.36
CA ASP A 42 -10.18 16.23 -17.61
C ASP A 42 -9.46 16.82 -18.84
N GLY A 43 -8.91 15.95 -19.68
CA GLY A 43 -8.17 16.30 -20.89
C GLY A 43 -6.80 16.96 -20.65
N ALA A 44 -6.33 17.08 -19.40
CA ALA A 44 -5.03 17.68 -19.10
C ALA A 44 -3.86 16.78 -19.51
N ASN A 45 -2.69 17.40 -19.74
CA ASN A 45 -1.41 16.69 -19.92
C ASN A 45 -0.63 16.72 -18.61
N LEU A 46 -0.56 15.58 -17.90
CA LEU A 46 0.15 15.37 -16.63
C LEU A 46 1.32 14.39 -16.78
N LYS A 47 1.87 14.25 -17.98
CA LYS A 47 3.01 13.37 -18.23
C LYS A 47 4.20 13.75 -17.33
N ASN A 48 4.84 12.74 -16.73
CA ASN A 48 5.92 12.88 -15.74
C ASN A 48 5.58 13.76 -14.51
N ALA A 49 4.31 14.09 -14.26
CA ALA A 49 3.93 14.90 -13.11
C ALA A 49 4.15 14.14 -11.79
N LYS A 50 4.46 14.86 -10.71
CA LYS A 50 4.62 14.31 -9.36
C LYS A 50 3.42 14.71 -8.53
N ILE A 51 2.61 13.73 -8.14
CA ILE A 51 1.37 13.90 -7.37
C ILE A 51 1.42 13.08 -6.08
N ARG A 52 2.60 12.55 -5.71
CA ARG A 52 2.79 11.70 -4.52
C ARG A 52 2.38 12.36 -3.20
N PHE A 53 1.91 11.55 -2.24
CA PHE A 53 1.45 12.00 -0.92
C PHE A 53 0.32 13.05 -0.98
N SER A 54 -0.49 13.05 -2.03
CA SER A 54 -1.57 14.03 -2.21
C SER A 54 -2.95 13.43 -1.91
N SER A 55 -3.94 14.26 -1.56
CA SER A 55 -5.33 13.82 -1.44
C SER A 55 -6.08 14.11 -2.72
N LEU A 56 -6.44 13.06 -3.48
CA LEU A 56 -7.14 13.16 -4.76
C LEU A 56 -8.60 12.73 -4.67
N ASP A 57 -9.20 12.68 -3.47
CA ASP A 57 -10.56 12.17 -3.30
C ASP A 57 -11.56 12.94 -4.20
N GLN A 58 -12.41 12.23 -4.95
CA GLN A 58 -13.40 12.79 -5.90
C GLN A 58 -12.81 13.59 -7.08
N THR A 59 -11.52 13.41 -7.39
CA THR A 59 -10.87 14.06 -8.54
C THR A 59 -11.25 13.38 -9.86
N THR A 60 -11.37 14.15 -10.94
CA THR A 60 -11.60 13.60 -12.30
C THR A 60 -10.39 13.78 -13.21
N PHE A 61 -10.04 12.73 -13.94
CA PHE A 61 -8.90 12.60 -14.86
C PHE A 61 -9.34 12.03 -16.22
N LYS A 62 -10.54 12.40 -16.70
CA LYS A 62 -11.07 11.82 -17.94
C LYS A 62 -10.21 12.22 -19.12
N ASN A 63 -9.81 11.24 -19.93
CA ASN A 63 -8.97 11.47 -21.12
C ASN A 63 -7.64 12.21 -20.83
N THR A 64 -7.15 12.17 -19.59
CA THR A 64 -5.90 12.83 -19.17
C THR A 64 -4.67 11.99 -19.57
N ASP A 65 -3.57 12.62 -19.98
CA ASP A 65 -2.29 11.95 -20.20
C ASP A 65 -1.47 11.90 -18.91
N LEU A 66 -1.38 10.73 -18.27
CA LEU A 66 -0.68 10.48 -17.01
C LEU A 66 0.61 9.66 -17.20
N ARG A 67 1.14 9.57 -18.42
CA ARG A 67 2.30 8.71 -18.69
C ARG A 67 3.48 9.07 -17.79
N ASN A 68 4.07 8.05 -17.15
CA ASN A 68 5.17 8.19 -16.18
C ASN A 68 4.89 9.15 -15.00
N ALA A 69 3.64 9.52 -14.73
CA ALA A 69 3.31 10.33 -13.56
C ALA A 69 3.49 9.52 -12.27
N ASP A 70 3.89 10.17 -11.18
CA ASP A 70 4.08 9.53 -9.87
C ASP A 70 2.98 9.95 -8.91
N LEU A 71 2.01 9.05 -8.69
CA LEU A 71 0.88 9.24 -7.78
C LEU A 71 1.05 8.45 -6.48
N SER A 72 2.22 7.88 -6.21
CA SER A 72 2.45 7.00 -5.05
C SER A 72 2.05 7.63 -3.71
N PHE A 73 1.57 6.82 -2.77
CA PHE A 73 1.13 7.25 -1.43
C PHE A 73 -0.01 8.30 -1.41
N SER A 74 -0.78 8.43 -2.50
CA SER A 74 -1.89 9.38 -2.60
C SER A 74 -3.24 8.71 -2.34
N SER A 75 -4.23 9.46 -1.83
CA SER A 75 -5.59 8.95 -1.65
C SER A 75 -6.38 9.04 -2.94
N LEU A 76 -7.04 7.97 -3.38
CA LEU A 76 -7.74 7.87 -4.66
C LEU A 76 -9.22 7.45 -4.52
N THR A 77 -9.89 7.88 -3.45
CA THR A 77 -11.31 7.56 -3.23
C THR A 77 -12.20 8.26 -4.25
N ASP A 78 -13.09 7.53 -4.93
CA ASP A 78 -14.03 8.05 -5.95
C ASP A 78 -13.36 8.85 -7.10
N VAL A 79 -12.16 8.44 -7.52
CA VAL A 79 -11.45 9.08 -8.64
C VAL A 79 -11.89 8.54 -9.99
N ASP A 80 -12.22 9.41 -10.94
CA ASP A 80 -12.61 9.02 -12.31
C ASP A 80 -11.42 9.08 -13.27
N LEU A 81 -10.93 7.93 -13.72
CA LEU A 81 -9.81 7.80 -14.67
C LEU A 81 -10.26 7.41 -16.09
N THR A 82 -11.54 7.60 -16.43
CA THR A 82 -12.09 7.08 -17.68
C THR A 82 -11.37 7.66 -18.90
N GLY A 83 -10.71 6.80 -19.69
CA GLY A 83 -9.98 7.21 -20.90
C GLY A 83 -8.59 7.79 -20.65
N ALA A 84 -8.11 7.85 -19.40
CA ALA A 84 -6.77 8.33 -19.09
C ALA A 84 -5.66 7.41 -19.64
N ASN A 85 -4.55 7.99 -20.10
CA ASN A 85 -3.35 7.26 -20.51
C ASN A 85 -2.37 7.13 -19.34
N VAL A 86 -2.34 5.96 -18.70
CA VAL A 86 -1.55 5.69 -17.48
C VAL A 86 -0.28 4.86 -17.73
N GLU A 87 0.19 4.77 -18.97
CA GLU A 87 1.38 3.98 -19.30
C GLU A 87 2.62 4.46 -18.51
N GLY A 88 3.20 3.59 -17.69
CA GLY A 88 4.38 3.90 -16.86
C GLY A 88 4.10 4.73 -15.61
N ALA A 89 2.85 5.09 -15.33
CA ALA A 89 2.51 5.85 -14.12
C ALA A 89 2.63 4.98 -12.85
N ASN A 90 3.09 5.58 -11.76
CA ASN A 90 3.32 4.92 -10.48
C ASN A 90 2.14 5.15 -9.51
N PHE A 91 1.47 4.08 -9.11
CA PHE A 91 0.36 4.08 -8.15
C PHE A 91 0.68 3.29 -6.87
N SER A 92 1.96 3.01 -6.57
CA SER A 92 2.30 2.23 -5.39
C SER A 92 1.80 2.91 -4.10
N PHE A 93 1.19 2.11 -3.21
CA PHE A 93 0.73 2.54 -1.88
C PHE A 93 -0.37 3.62 -1.88
N THR A 94 -1.14 3.77 -2.96
CA THR A 94 -2.32 4.65 -2.95
C THR A 94 -3.47 4.01 -2.17
N SER A 95 -4.10 4.74 -1.25
CA SER A 95 -5.26 4.23 -0.51
C SER A 95 -6.48 4.23 -1.44
N GLN A 96 -7.05 3.05 -1.66
CA GLN A 96 -8.32 2.90 -2.34
C GLN A 96 -9.27 2.23 -1.37
N ASP A 97 -10.20 3.02 -0.81
CA ASP A 97 -11.36 2.43 -0.17
C ASP A 97 -12.20 1.73 -1.24
N ARG A 98 -12.78 0.60 -0.85
CA ARG A 98 -13.42 -0.39 -1.73
C ARG A 98 -14.34 0.24 -2.78
N THR A 99 -13.89 0.32 -4.03
CA THR A 99 -14.67 0.20 -5.28
C THR A 99 -13.71 0.28 -6.48
N PHE A 100 -12.90 -0.77 -6.67
CA PHE A 100 -12.25 -0.99 -7.95
C PHE A 100 -13.05 -2.02 -8.72
N GLU A 101 -13.94 -1.56 -9.60
CA GLU A 101 -14.42 -2.40 -10.69
C GLU A 101 -13.27 -2.56 -11.70
N TRP A 102 -12.55 -3.66 -11.56
CA TRP A 102 -11.70 -4.15 -12.64
C TRP A 102 -12.59 -4.34 -13.88
N LYS A 103 -12.42 -3.48 -14.89
CA LYS A 103 -12.88 -3.82 -16.25
C LYS A 103 -11.96 -4.92 -16.77
N ASP A 104 -12.24 -6.14 -16.35
CA ASP A 104 -11.54 -7.34 -16.77
C ASP A 104 -11.67 -7.51 -18.28
N PHE A 105 -10.53 -7.60 -18.97
CA PHE A 105 -10.45 -8.13 -20.32
C PHE A 105 -10.08 -9.63 -20.33
N SER A 106 -10.36 -10.36 -19.25
CA SER A 106 -10.31 -11.83 -19.25
C SER A 106 -11.57 -12.40 -19.94
N LEU A 107 -11.59 -13.65 -20.42
CA LEU A 107 -12.83 -14.24 -20.98
C LEU A 107 -13.97 -14.21 -19.95
N ILE A 108 -13.63 -14.47 -18.69
CA ILE A 108 -14.53 -14.38 -17.53
C ILE A 108 -14.98 -12.94 -17.31
N GLY A 109 -14.06 -11.98 -17.44
CA GLY A 109 -14.31 -10.56 -17.42
C GLY A 109 -15.18 -10.04 -18.53
N LEU A 110 -14.97 -10.49 -19.77
CA LEU A 110 -15.76 -10.15 -20.94
C LEU A 110 -17.18 -10.73 -20.86
N ILE A 111 -17.33 -11.91 -20.25
CA ILE A 111 -18.63 -12.53 -19.95
C ILE A 111 -19.31 -11.83 -18.77
N GLN A 112 -18.57 -11.37 -17.76
CA GLN A 112 -19.09 -10.66 -16.59
C GLN A 112 -19.32 -9.16 -16.83
N ASN A 113 -18.66 -8.58 -17.84
CA ASN A 113 -18.81 -7.17 -18.20
C ASN A 113 -20.18 -6.96 -18.84
N GLN A 114 -21.07 -6.30 -18.09
CA GLN A 114 -22.44 -5.99 -18.53
C GLN A 114 -22.51 -4.90 -19.62
N GLY A 115 -21.37 -4.41 -20.12
CA GLY A 115 -21.32 -3.50 -21.26
C GLY A 115 -21.58 -4.21 -22.61
N TRP A 116 -22.19 -3.49 -23.55
CA TRP A 116 -22.63 -4.02 -24.86
C TRP A 116 -21.54 -4.78 -25.64
N LEU A 117 -20.29 -4.31 -25.58
CA LEU A 117 -19.17 -4.93 -26.28
C LEU A 117 -18.78 -6.28 -25.66
N GLY A 118 -18.74 -6.35 -24.32
CA GLY A 118 -18.47 -7.58 -23.58
C GLY A 118 -19.54 -8.63 -23.83
N THR A 119 -20.81 -8.22 -23.73
CA THR A 119 -21.97 -9.07 -24.03
C THR A 119 -21.93 -9.59 -25.46
N THR A 120 -21.58 -8.75 -26.45
CA THR A 120 -21.50 -9.18 -27.86
C THR A 120 -20.40 -10.22 -28.06
N ILE A 121 -19.23 -10.02 -27.46
CA ILE A 121 -18.11 -10.97 -27.55
C ILE A 121 -18.47 -12.29 -26.85
N ALA A 122 -19.07 -12.22 -25.66
CA ALA A 122 -19.50 -13.36 -24.87
C ALA A 122 -20.57 -14.19 -25.59
N VAL A 123 -21.61 -13.54 -26.13
CA VAL A 123 -22.67 -14.18 -26.92
C VAL A 123 -22.08 -14.85 -28.17
N THR A 124 -21.17 -14.16 -28.88
CA THR A 124 -20.54 -14.70 -30.09
C THR A 124 -19.69 -15.94 -29.77
N LEU A 125 -18.83 -15.87 -28.76
CA LEU A 125 -17.99 -17.00 -28.34
C LEU A 125 -18.84 -18.16 -27.81
N GLY A 126 -19.87 -17.86 -27.01
CA GLY A 126 -20.83 -18.85 -26.52
C GLY A 126 -21.56 -19.56 -27.66
N ALA A 127 -22.02 -18.81 -28.66
CA ALA A 127 -22.68 -19.35 -29.85
C ALA A 127 -21.75 -20.28 -30.65
N ILE A 128 -20.48 -19.91 -30.84
CA ILE A 128 -19.49 -20.73 -31.54
C ILE A 128 -19.22 -22.04 -30.79
N ILE A 129 -19.03 -21.97 -29.47
CA ILE A 129 -18.79 -23.15 -28.63
C ILE A 129 -20.01 -24.08 -28.67
N LEU A 130 -21.21 -23.52 -28.48
CA LEU A 130 -22.45 -24.28 -28.50
C LEU A 130 -22.70 -24.92 -29.87
N TYR A 131 -22.46 -24.19 -30.96
CA TYR A 131 -22.56 -24.72 -32.32
C TYR A 131 -21.56 -25.86 -32.56
N GLY A 132 -20.32 -25.72 -32.09
CA GLY A 132 -19.30 -26.77 -32.19
C GLY A 132 -19.68 -28.05 -31.43
N ILE A 133 -20.17 -27.91 -30.19
CA ILE A 133 -20.64 -29.05 -29.38
C ILE A 133 -21.85 -29.72 -30.07
N ASN A 134 -22.83 -28.93 -30.51
CA ASN A 134 -24.00 -29.43 -31.20
C ASN A 134 -23.65 -30.12 -32.52
N ALA A 135 -22.65 -29.62 -33.26
CA ALA A 135 -22.18 -30.25 -34.48
C ALA A 135 -21.56 -31.64 -34.20
N ILE A 136 -20.74 -31.77 -33.15
CA ILE A 136 -20.19 -33.06 -32.74
C ILE A 136 -21.32 -34.03 -32.38
N VAL A 137 -22.29 -33.58 -31.58
CA VAL A 137 -23.45 -34.40 -31.19
C VAL A 137 -24.27 -34.81 -32.41
N TYR A 138 -24.54 -33.87 -33.33
CA TYR A 138 -25.30 -34.11 -34.54
C TYR A 138 -24.62 -35.14 -35.45
N PHE A 139 -23.35 -34.94 -35.81
CA PHE A 139 -22.63 -35.89 -36.66
C PHE A 139 -22.44 -37.25 -35.98
N THR A 140 -22.30 -37.29 -34.65
CA THR A 140 -22.25 -38.55 -33.90
C THR A 140 -23.59 -39.29 -33.94
N ALA A 141 -24.71 -38.57 -33.80
CA ALA A 141 -26.04 -39.14 -33.94
C ALA A 141 -26.29 -39.65 -35.36
N GLU A 142 -25.90 -38.88 -36.38
CA GLU A 142 -25.97 -39.30 -37.79
C GLU A 142 -25.18 -40.58 -38.04
N ILE A 143 -23.99 -40.75 -37.44
CA ILE A 143 -23.22 -42.00 -37.51
C ILE A 143 -23.99 -43.18 -36.90
N TYR A 144 -24.71 -42.95 -35.79
CA TYR A 144 -25.42 -44.01 -35.07
C TYR A 144 -26.74 -44.42 -35.75
N PHE A 145 -27.49 -43.45 -36.28
CA PHE A 145 -28.82 -43.67 -36.83
C PHE A 145 -28.84 -43.92 -38.35
N THR A 146 -27.78 -43.52 -39.08
CA THR A 146 -27.70 -43.76 -40.52
C THR A 146 -27.36 -45.23 -40.80
N SER A 147 -28.09 -45.87 -41.72
CA SER A 147 -27.79 -47.23 -42.18
C SER A 147 -26.90 -47.27 -43.44
N GLU A 148 -26.58 -46.11 -44.02
CA GLU A 148 -25.77 -45.96 -45.24
C GLU A 148 -24.25 -45.92 -44.94
N PRO A 149 -23.47 -46.95 -45.34
CA PRO A 149 -22.07 -47.08 -44.94
C PRO A 149 -21.15 -45.98 -45.51
N VAL A 150 -21.48 -45.44 -46.69
CA VAL A 150 -20.68 -44.37 -47.33
C VAL A 150 -20.83 -43.04 -46.57
N ARG A 151 -22.03 -42.73 -46.04
CA ARG A 151 -22.28 -41.53 -45.22
C ARG A 151 -21.61 -41.65 -43.85
N ILE A 152 -21.66 -42.83 -43.23
CA ILE A 152 -20.96 -43.10 -41.96
C ILE A 152 -19.46 -42.79 -42.08
N LYS A 153 -18.79 -43.31 -43.13
CA LYS A 153 -17.36 -43.04 -43.36
C LYS A 153 -17.06 -41.55 -43.57
N LEU A 154 -17.94 -40.83 -44.29
CA LEU A 154 -17.80 -39.39 -44.48
C LEU A 154 -17.89 -38.62 -43.15
N TYR A 155 -18.89 -38.92 -42.33
CA TYR A 155 -19.04 -38.27 -41.01
C TYR A 155 -17.88 -38.59 -40.06
N GLN A 156 -17.40 -39.84 -40.05
CA GLN A 156 -16.21 -40.22 -39.27
C GLN A 156 -14.97 -39.42 -39.70
N PHE A 157 -14.77 -39.25 -41.01
CA PHE A 157 -13.68 -38.42 -41.55
C PHE A 157 -13.81 -36.95 -41.12
N LEU A 158 -15.00 -36.35 -41.24
CA LEU A 158 -15.23 -34.96 -40.86
C LEU A 158 -15.00 -34.73 -39.36
N ILE A 159 -15.44 -35.64 -38.50
CA ILE A 159 -15.17 -35.58 -37.06
C ILE A 159 -13.67 -35.70 -36.79
N LEU A 160 -13.00 -36.70 -37.39
CA LEU A 160 -11.56 -36.91 -37.22
C LEU A 160 -10.76 -35.66 -37.61
N GLN A 161 -11.06 -35.05 -38.76
CA GLN A 161 -10.39 -33.85 -39.24
C GLN A 161 -10.56 -32.67 -38.28
N ASN A 162 -11.79 -32.41 -37.82
CA ASN A 162 -12.07 -31.30 -36.91
C ASN A 162 -11.42 -31.49 -35.53
N VAL A 163 -11.51 -32.70 -34.96
CA VAL A 163 -10.90 -33.00 -33.66
C VAL A 163 -9.38 -32.93 -33.75
N ALA A 164 -8.77 -33.52 -34.78
CA ALA A 164 -7.33 -33.47 -34.98
C ALA A 164 -6.82 -32.03 -35.15
N ALA A 165 -7.51 -31.22 -35.98
CA ALA A 165 -7.17 -29.81 -36.17
C ALA A 165 -7.27 -29.03 -34.85
N GLY A 166 -8.33 -29.23 -34.05
CA GLY A 166 -8.50 -28.58 -32.76
C GLY A 166 -7.38 -28.92 -31.76
N VAL A 167 -7.07 -30.20 -31.59
CA VAL A 167 -6.00 -30.67 -30.69
C VAL A 167 -4.64 -30.11 -31.11
N VAL A 168 -4.28 -30.24 -32.39
CA VAL A 168 -3.01 -29.76 -32.91
C VAL A 168 -2.88 -28.24 -32.76
N THR A 169 -3.97 -27.50 -32.99
CA THR A 169 -4.00 -26.04 -32.82
C THR A 169 -3.69 -25.62 -31.39
N ILE A 170 -4.28 -26.27 -30.38
CA ILE A 170 -4.02 -25.95 -28.98
C ILE A 170 -2.56 -26.29 -28.61
N LEU A 171 -2.08 -27.48 -28.99
CA LEU A 171 -0.72 -27.93 -28.68
C LEU A 171 0.33 -26.99 -29.27
N ILE A 172 0.21 -26.64 -30.56
CA ILE A 172 1.13 -25.70 -31.21
C ILE A 172 1.08 -24.34 -30.55
N THR A 173 -0.11 -23.83 -30.26
CA THR A 173 -0.26 -22.53 -29.62
C THR A 173 0.42 -22.52 -28.25
N GLN A 174 0.29 -23.59 -27.46
CA GLN A 174 0.99 -23.73 -26.18
C GLN A 174 2.50 -23.80 -26.36
N SER A 175 3.01 -24.67 -27.23
CA SER A 175 4.44 -24.90 -27.45
C SER A 175 5.16 -23.64 -27.94
N PHE A 176 4.55 -22.88 -28.85
CA PHE A 176 5.16 -21.69 -29.43
C PHE A 176 4.86 -20.41 -28.64
N SER A 177 3.91 -20.41 -27.70
CA SER A 177 3.54 -19.20 -26.93
C SER A 177 4.74 -18.56 -26.21
N GLY A 178 5.54 -19.36 -25.50
CA GLY A 178 6.71 -18.88 -24.76
C GLY A 178 7.82 -18.36 -25.67
N TRP A 179 8.06 -19.04 -26.79
CA TRP A 179 9.05 -18.64 -27.79
C TRP A 179 8.66 -17.34 -28.51
N LEU A 180 7.38 -17.18 -28.87
CA LEU A 180 6.86 -15.93 -29.45
C LEU A 180 6.95 -14.76 -28.46
N ASP A 181 6.72 -15.04 -27.16
CA ASP A 181 6.76 -14.02 -26.12
C ASP A 181 8.17 -13.44 -25.88
N THR A 182 9.22 -14.25 -26.07
CA THR A 182 10.61 -13.84 -25.88
C THR A 182 11.21 -13.16 -27.11
N LEU A 183 10.93 -13.66 -28.32
CA LEU A 183 11.56 -13.16 -29.55
C LEU A 183 10.95 -11.89 -30.11
N ILE A 184 9.62 -11.75 -30.05
CA ILE A 184 8.91 -10.67 -30.76
C ILE A 184 8.38 -9.69 -29.73
N LYS A 185 8.85 -8.42 -29.72
CA LYS A 185 8.36 -7.43 -28.74
C LYS A 185 6.93 -6.95 -29.01
N ARG A 186 6.55 -6.75 -30.27
CA ARG A 186 5.23 -6.20 -30.65
C ARG A 186 4.12 -7.26 -30.62
N ILE A 187 3.00 -6.95 -29.97
CA ILE A 187 1.88 -7.88 -29.79
C ILE A 187 1.26 -8.33 -31.12
N ALA A 188 1.05 -7.40 -32.04
CA ALA A 188 0.44 -7.69 -33.34
C ALA A 188 1.30 -8.66 -34.17
N LEU A 189 2.62 -8.54 -34.11
CA LEU A 189 3.54 -9.43 -34.81
C LEU A 189 3.55 -10.85 -34.20
N ARG A 190 3.28 -10.99 -32.89
CA ARG A 190 3.13 -12.32 -32.26
C ARG A 190 1.89 -13.03 -32.80
N HIS A 191 0.75 -12.34 -32.85
CA HIS A 191 -0.49 -12.87 -33.40
C HIS A 191 -0.36 -13.21 -34.89
N LEU A 192 0.31 -12.35 -35.67
CA LEU A 192 0.58 -12.61 -37.08
C LEU A 192 1.49 -13.84 -37.27
N ALA A 193 2.58 -13.94 -36.50
CA ALA A 193 3.45 -15.10 -36.55
C ALA A 193 2.74 -16.39 -36.14
N LEU A 194 1.94 -16.35 -35.06
CA LEU A 194 1.11 -17.49 -34.64
C LEU A 194 0.12 -17.91 -35.73
N THR A 195 -0.55 -16.94 -36.37
CA THR A 195 -1.45 -17.21 -37.51
C THR A 195 -0.74 -17.95 -38.63
N VAL A 196 0.47 -17.50 -39.02
CA VAL A 196 1.26 -18.17 -40.07
C VAL A 196 1.63 -19.60 -39.66
N ILE A 197 2.11 -19.79 -38.43
CA ILE A 197 2.50 -21.12 -37.91
C ILE A 197 1.29 -22.06 -37.91
N VAL A 198 0.17 -21.63 -37.33
CA VAL A 198 -1.06 -22.43 -37.22
C VAL A 198 -1.64 -22.74 -38.59
N PHE A 199 -1.62 -21.78 -39.52
CA PHE A 199 -2.05 -21.98 -40.91
C PHE A 199 -1.23 -23.07 -41.60
N VAL A 200 0.10 -22.97 -41.55
CA VAL A 200 1.01 -23.91 -42.21
C VAL A 200 0.82 -25.31 -41.64
N VAL A 201 0.85 -25.46 -40.31
CA VAL A 201 0.78 -26.79 -39.70
C VAL A 201 -0.60 -27.43 -39.88
N ASN A 202 -1.70 -26.68 -39.74
CA ASN A 202 -3.04 -27.24 -39.99
C ASN A 202 -3.24 -27.61 -41.47
N ASN A 203 -2.61 -26.92 -42.42
CA ASN A 203 -2.65 -27.32 -43.82
C ASN A 203 -1.94 -28.65 -44.05
N PHE A 204 -0.71 -28.78 -43.55
CA PHE A 204 0.02 -30.04 -43.66
C PHE A 204 -0.72 -31.20 -43.01
N LEU A 205 -1.31 -30.98 -41.82
CA LEU A 205 -2.17 -31.96 -41.17
C LEU A 205 -3.39 -32.31 -42.02
N SER A 206 -4.11 -31.30 -42.52
CA SER A 206 -5.33 -31.50 -43.32
C SER A 206 -5.04 -32.27 -44.61
N ILE A 207 -3.95 -31.93 -45.31
CA ILE A 207 -3.49 -32.64 -46.51
C ILE A 207 -3.14 -34.09 -46.17
N GLY A 208 -2.43 -34.33 -45.05
CA GLY A 208 -2.08 -35.67 -44.60
C GLY A 208 -3.30 -36.54 -44.32
N ILE A 209 -4.27 -36.04 -43.56
CA ILE A 209 -5.52 -36.76 -43.27
C ILE A 209 -6.32 -36.96 -44.57
N PHE A 210 -6.36 -35.97 -45.45
CA PHE A 210 -7.04 -36.07 -46.74
C PHE A 210 -6.48 -37.20 -47.61
N LEU A 211 -5.15 -37.27 -47.75
CA LEU A 211 -4.50 -38.31 -48.56
C LEU A 211 -4.70 -39.72 -47.98
N LEU A 212 -4.62 -39.87 -46.65
CA LEU A 212 -4.73 -41.17 -45.98
C LEU A 212 -6.15 -41.71 -45.92
N PHE A 213 -7.16 -40.86 -45.76
CA PHE A 213 -8.54 -41.28 -45.50
C PHE A 213 -9.55 -40.74 -46.51
N ALA A 214 -9.50 -39.44 -46.83
CA ALA A 214 -10.56 -38.78 -47.58
C ALA A 214 -10.62 -39.18 -49.05
N THR A 215 -9.48 -39.47 -49.69
CA THR A 215 -9.42 -39.82 -51.12
C THR A 215 -10.33 -40.99 -51.47
N ASN A 216 -10.31 -42.05 -50.66
CA ASN A 216 -11.17 -43.22 -50.84
C ASN A 216 -12.63 -42.91 -50.49
N VAL A 217 -12.86 -42.21 -49.37
CA VAL A 217 -14.21 -41.90 -48.88
C VAL A 217 -14.96 -40.96 -49.83
N LEU A 218 -14.30 -39.90 -50.32
CA LEU A 218 -14.89 -38.93 -51.24
C LEU A 218 -15.12 -39.52 -52.64
N LYS A 219 -14.28 -40.46 -53.07
CA LYS A 219 -14.50 -41.18 -54.33
C LYS A 219 -15.76 -42.02 -54.26
N ASP A 220 -15.89 -42.87 -53.23
CA ASP A 220 -17.08 -43.69 -53.00
C ASP A 220 -18.35 -42.82 -52.85
N TYR A 221 -18.23 -41.68 -52.16
CA TYR A 221 -19.33 -40.73 -51.99
C TYR A 221 -19.75 -40.07 -53.30
N ARG A 222 -18.77 -39.62 -54.11
CA ARG A 222 -19.02 -38.94 -55.38
C ARG A 222 -19.69 -39.85 -56.41
N GLU A 223 -19.27 -41.11 -56.47
CA GLU A 223 -19.88 -42.11 -57.35
C GLU A 223 -21.33 -42.41 -56.94
N ARG A 224 -21.61 -42.41 -55.63
CA ARG A 224 -22.95 -42.76 -55.11
C ARG A 224 -23.95 -41.60 -55.11
N TYR A 225 -23.48 -40.36 -54.94
CA TYR A 225 -24.31 -39.15 -54.79
C TYR A 225 -23.84 -38.00 -55.70
N PRO A 226 -23.84 -38.18 -57.03
CA PRO A 226 -23.22 -37.24 -57.98
C PRO A 226 -23.88 -35.85 -58.03
N THR A 227 -25.13 -35.73 -57.60
CA THR A 227 -25.91 -34.48 -57.63
C THR A 227 -25.89 -33.71 -56.32
N GLU A 228 -25.25 -34.22 -55.26
CA GLU A 228 -25.17 -33.53 -53.98
C GLU A 228 -24.08 -32.47 -53.96
N SER A 229 -24.45 -31.25 -53.57
CA SER A 229 -23.57 -30.06 -53.50
C SER A 229 -22.48 -30.13 -52.43
N ALA A 230 -22.53 -31.12 -51.53
CA ALA A 230 -21.50 -31.36 -50.54
C ALA A 230 -20.11 -31.60 -51.16
N GLN A 231 -20.06 -31.99 -52.44
CA GLN A 231 -18.82 -32.22 -53.19
C GLN A 231 -18.07 -30.94 -53.58
N ASP A 232 -18.77 -29.80 -53.62
CA ASP A 232 -18.22 -28.51 -54.04
C ASP A 232 -18.00 -27.56 -52.86
N ALA A 233 -18.14 -28.07 -51.63
CA ALA A 233 -17.93 -27.31 -50.42
C ALA A 233 -16.52 -26.72 -50.41
N PRO A 234 -16.35 -25.39 -50.29
CA PRO A 234 -15.03 -24.79 -50.35
C PRO A 234 -14.23 -25.09 -49.08
N TRP A 235 -13.31 -26.04 -49.19
CA TRP A 235 -12.50 -26.57 -48.09
C TRP A 235 -11.70 -25.48 -47.35
N TYR A 236 -11.39 -24.36 -48.01
CA TYR A 236 -10.63 -23.26 -47.43
C TYR A 236 -11.38 -22.50 -46.33
N TRP A 237 -12.71 -22.61 -46.26
CA TRP A 237 -13.48 -22.01 -45.15
C TRP A 237 -13.12 -22.63 -43.79
N TYR A 238 -12.79 -23.92 -43.78
CA TYR A 238 -12.43 -24.64 -42.55
C TYR A 238 -11.06 -24.24 -41.98
N MET A 239 -10.23 -23.50 -42.74
CA MET A 239 -8.90 -23.05 -42.30
C MET A 239 -8.97 -21.89 -41.31
N TRP A 240 -10.05 -21.11 -41.32
CA TRP A 240 -10.19 -19.94 -40.46
C TRP A 240 -10.48 -20.28 -39.00
N GLY A 241 -11.16 -21.41 -38.74
CA GLY A 241 -11.51 -21.86 -37.39
C GLY A 241 -10.28 -22.06 -36.49
N PRO A 242 -9.31 -22.90 -36.88
CA PRO A 242 -8.05 -23.10 -36.15
C PRO A 242 -7.29 -21.79 -35.87
N ILE A 243 -7.23 -20.87 -36.84
CA ILE A 243 -6.54 -19.59 -36.69
C ILE A 243 -7.21 -18.72 -35.63
N LEU A 244 -8.54 -18.64 -35.67
CA LEU A 244 -9.33 -17.88 -34.70
C LEU A 244 -9.14 -18.47 -33.30
N VAL A 245 -9.28 -19.79 -33.17
CA VAL A 245 -9.12 -20.50 -31.89
C VAL A 245 -7.71 -20.28 -31.31
N ALA A 246 -6.67 -20.41 -32.12
CA ALA A 246 -5.29 -20.19 -31.68
C ALA A 246 -5.06 -18.77 -31.16
N ASN A 247 -5.53 -17.76 -31.89
CA ASN A 247 -5.31 -16.36 -31.50
C ASN A 247 -6.09 -15.98 -30.23
N VAL A 248 -7.34 -16.42 -30.11
CA VAL A 248 -8.15 -16.22 -28.90
C VAL A 248 -7.51 -16.96 -27.73
N PHE A 249 -7.13 -18.23 -27.89
CA PHE A 249 -6.51 -19.01 -26.84
C PHE A 249 -5.17 -18.43 -26.38
N TYR A 250 -4.32 -18.00 -27.31
CA TYR A 250 -3.04 -17.34 -27.01
C TYR A 250 -3.23 -16.04 -26.23
N PHE A 251 -4.19 -15.20 -26.65
CA PHE A 251 -4.55 -13.97 -25.95
C PHE A 251 -4.97 -14.24 -24.50
N LEU A 252 -5.89 -15.20 -24.29
CA LEU A 252 -6.40 -15.56 -22.97
C LEU A 252 -5.31 -16.15 -22.07
N SER A 253 -4.51 -17.08 -22.60
CA SER A 253 -3.42 -17.71 -21.85
C SER A 253 -2.37 -16.68 -21.41
N ARG A 254 -2.03 -15.74 -22.28
CA ARG A 254 -1.06 -14.68 -21.96
C ARG A 254 -1.59 -13.73 -20.90
N GLN A 255 -2.85 -13.31 -21.01
CA GLN A 255 -3.46 -12.48 -19.97
C GLN A 255 -3.47 -13.17 -18.63
N GLY A 256 -3.85 -14.46 -18.58
CA GLY A 256 -3.81 -15.25 -17.35
C GLY A 256 -2.42 -15.26 -16.69
N LYS A 257 -1.35 -15.44 -17.48
CA LYS A 257 0.03 -15.38 -16.99
C LYS A 257 0.42 -14.00 -16.45
N GLN A 258 -0.01 -12.92 -17.09
CA GLN A 258 0.29 -11.56 -16.65
C GLN A 258 -0.43 -11.22 -15.34
N ILE A 259 -1.69 -11.63 -15.20
CA ILE A 259 -2.48 -11.42 -13.98
C ILE A 259 -1.86 -12.20 -12.82
N SER A 260 -1.57 -13.50 -13.02
CA SER A 260 -0.96 -14.32 -11.97
C SER A 260 0.37 -13.75 -11.46
N ARG A 261 1.20 -13.19 -12.36
CA ARG A 261 2.44 -12.48 -11.98
C ARG A 261 2.16 -11.22 -11.17
N LYS A 262 1.24 -10.36 -11.62
CA LYS A 262 0.87 -9.14 -10.90
C LYS A 262 0.33 -9.43 -9.50
N ILE A 263 -0.53 -10.45 -9.37
CA ILE A 263 -1.06 -10.87 -8.07
C ILE A 263 0.07 -11.33 -7.15
N SER A 264 0.97 -12.18 -7.66
CA SER A 264 2.12 -12.65 -6.87
C SER A 264 3.05 -11.51 -6.43
N ASP A 265 3.31 -10.54 -7.31
CA ASP A 265 4.10 -9.35 -6.98
C ASP A 265 3.42 -8.48 -5.92
N GLN A 266 2.09 -8.33 -5.99
CA GLN A 266 1.30 -7.59 -4.98
C GLN A 266 1.31 -8.28 -3.62
N GLU A 267 1.11 -9.60 -3.58
CA GLU A 267 1.18 -10.40 -2.35
C GLU A 267 2.56 -10.27 -1.69
N TYR A 268 3.63 -10.32 -2.49
CA TYR A 268 4.99 -10.13 -2.01
C TYR A 268 5.23 -8.73 -1.42
N GLN A 269 4.73 -7.69 -2.10
CA GLN A 269 4.83 -6.31 -1.61
C GLN A 269 4.06 -6.11 -0.31
N LEU A 270 2.85 -6.67 -0.21
CA LEU A 270 2.02 -6.60 0.99
C LEU A 270 2.72 -7.26 2.18
N LEU A 271 3.27 -8.46 1.99
CA LEU A 271 4.02 -9.16 3.01
C LEU A 271 5.25 -8.36 3.49
N ASN A 272 5.97 -7.72 2.57
CA ASN A 272 7.11 -6.87 2.93
C ASN A 272 6.68 -5.62 3.70
N LEU A 273 5.57 -5.00 3.32
CA LEU A 273 5.04 -3.83 4.02
C LEU A 273 4.57 -4.21 5.43
N GLU A 274 3.86 -5.33 5.59
CA GLU A 274 3.46 -5.85 6.89
C GLU A 274 4.68 -6.13 7.78
N LYS A 275 5.72 -6.76 7.23
CA LYS A 275 6.97 -6.99 7.95
C LYS A 275 7.66 -5.70 8.39
N LEU A 276 7.72 -4.68 7.52
CA LEU A 276 8.29 -3.38 7.85
C LEU A 276 7.48 -2.66 8.91
N LYS A 277 6.15 -2.71 8.82
CA LYS A 277 5.24 -2.17 9.83
C LYS A 277 5.47 -2.82 11.19
N THR A 278 5.44 -4.15 11.25
CA THR A 278 5.71 -4.90 12.49
C THR A 278 7.06 -4.55 13.08
N ARG A 279 8.11 -4.42 12.23
CA ARG A 279 9.43 -4.01 12.68
C ARG A 279 9.44 -2.58 13.24
N ALA A 280 8.80 -1.63 12.57
CA ALA A 280 8.69 -0.25 13.04
C ALA A 280 7.91 -0.15 14.35
N GLU A 281 6.84 -0.94 14.51
CA GLU A 281 6.09 -1.04 15.76
C GLU A 281 6.94 -1.62 16.90
N LEU A 282 7.71 -2.69 16.62
CA LEU A 282 8.66 -3.27 17.57
C LEU A 282 9.77 -2.28 17.95
N ASP A 283 10.37 -1.59 16.98
CA ASP A 283 11.41 -0.58 17.20
C ASP A 283 10.87 0.59 18.03
N ALA A 284 9.63 1.05 17.75
CA ALA A 284 8.95 2.09 18.54
C ALA A 284 8.64 1.62 19.96
N LEU A 285 8.24 0.36 20.14
CA LEU A 285 7.98 -0.23 21.45
C LEU A 285 9.27 -0.39 22.26
N GLN A 286 10.37 -0.81 21.61
CA GLN A 286 11.70 -0.85 22.23
C GLN A 286 12.19 0.55 22.61
N ALA A 287 11.97 1.56 21.78
CA ALA A 287 12.38 2.94 22.07
C ALA A 287 11.62 3.54 23.28
N ARG A 288 10.40 3.06 23.58
CA ARG A 288 9.63 3.50 24.76
C ARG A 288 10.23 3.01 26.08
N ILE A 289 11.08 1.99 26.06
CA ILE A 289 11.78 1.49 27.25
C ILE A 289 13.23 1.96 27.18
N ASN A 290 13.67 2.79 28.11
CA ASN A 290 15.09 3.17 28.21
C ASN A 290 15.91 1.97 28.69
N PRO A 291 16.66 1.26 27.81
CA PRO A 291 17.28 -0.01 28.19
C PRO A 291 18.37 0.21 29.24
N HIS A 292 19.09 1.33 29.15
CA HIS A 292 20.12 1.70 30.10
C HIS A 292 19.55 1.95 31.50
N PHE A 293 18.40 2.62 31.61
CA PHE A 293 17.70 2.77 32.89
C PHE A 293 17.33 1.41 33.48
N LEU A 294 16.80 0.50 32.65
CA LEU A 294 16.39 -0.84 33.09
C LEU A 294 17.59 -1.67 33.58
N TYR A 295 18.69 -1.70 32.82
CA TYR A 295 19.91 -2.40 33.25
C TYR A 295 20.45 -1.86 34.58
N ASN A 296 20.46 -0.53 34.74
CA ASN A 296 20.91 0.09 35.99
C ASN A 296 19.99 -0.25 37.16
N ALA A 297 18.67 -0.24 36.95
CA ALA A 297 17.71 -0.61 37.97
C ALA A 297 17.90 -2.07 38.42
N LEU A 298 18.05 -3.00 37.47
CA LEU A 298 18.29 -4.42 37.77
C LEU A 298 19.62 -4.66 38.49
N ASN A 299 20.68 -3.95 38.12
CA ASN A 299 21.98 -4.04 38.80
C ASN A 299 21.89 -3.52 40.25
N SER A 300 21.16 -2.43 40.49
CA SER A 300 20.91 -1.94 41.84
C SER A 300 20.11 -2.95 42.66
N ILE A 301 19.07 -3.57 42.10
CA ILE A 301 18.33 -4.65 42.77
C ILE A 301 19.29 -5.78 43.13
N ALA A 302 20.10 -6.27 42.18
CA ALA A 302 21.04 -7.36 42.40
C ALA A 302 22.05 -7.07 43.53
N SER A 303 22.54 -5.83 43.63
CA SER A 303 23.41 -5.39 44.73
C SER A 303 22.65 -5.32 46.07
N LEU A 304 21.41 -4.83 46.05
CA LEU A 304 20.59 -4.65 47.25
C LEU A 304 20.05 -5.97 47.81
N VAL A 305 19.84 -7.01 47.00
CA VAL A 305 19.24 -8.29 47.47
C VAL A 305 20.00 -8.87 48.66
N HIS A 306 21.32 -8.73 48.71
CA HIS A 306 22.13 -9.22 49.84
C HIS A 306 22.39 -8.16 50.91
N GLU A 307 22.47 -6.88 50.55
CA GLU A 307 22.81 -5.79 51.49
C GLU A 307 21.59 -5.24 52.24
N ASN A 308 20.47 -5.06 51.55
CA ASN A 308 19.22 -4.51 52.08
C ASN A 308 18.01 -5.06 51.30
N PRO A 309 17.49 -6.24 51.69
CA PRO A 309 16.39 -6.91 51.00
C PRO A 309 15.13 -6.05 50.89
N ASP A 310 14.79 -5.28 51.94
CA ASP A 310 13.60 -4.42 51.96
C ASP A 310 13.68 -3.34 50.88
N LYS A 311 14.85 -2.71 50.70
CA LYS A 311 15.06 -1.73 49.61
C LYS A 311 15.03 -2.40 48.22
N ALA A 312 15.50 -3.64 48.10
CA ALA A 312 15.41 -4.39 46.84
C ALA A 312 13.95 -4.70 46.47
N GLU A 313 13.13 -5.09 47.45
CA GLU A 313 11.69 -5.28 47.28
C GLU A 313 11.00 -3.97 46.89
N GLU A 314 11.29 -2.87 47.61
CA GLU A 314 10.77 -1.53 47.29
C GLU A 314 11.09 -1.14 45.84
N MET A 315 12.36 -1.30 45.42
CA MET A 315 12.80 -1.00 44.06
C MET A 315 12.06 -1.86 43.02
N THR A 316 11.80 -3.12 43.32
CA THR A 316 11.05 -4.04 42.45
C THR A 316 9.61 -3.58 42.28
N LEU A 317 8.94 -3.18 43.36
CA LEU A 317 7.57 -2.66 43.34
C LEU A 317 7.48 -1.33 42.57
N LEU A 318 8.43 -0.42 42.80
CA LEU A 318 8.52 0.86 42.07
C LEU A 318 8.71 0.63 40.57
N LEU A 319 9.59 -0.30 40.19
CA LEU A 319 9.83 -0.63 38.79
C LEU A 319 8.58 -1.25 38.13
N SER A 320 7.88 -2.15 38.83
CA SER A 320 6.59 -2.70 38.39
C SER A 320 5.53 -1.61 38.18
N LYS A 321 5.42 -0.67 39.13
CA LYS A 321 4.52 0.48 39.04
C LYS A 321 4.87 1.38 37.84
N LEU A 322 6.15 1.67 37.62
CA LEU A 322 6.62 2.46 36.49
C LEU A 322 6.30 1.78 35.15
N PHE A 323 6.55 0.48 35.03
CA PHE A 323 6.24 -0.29 33.82
C PHE A 323 4.75 -0.25 33.51
N ARG A 324 3.89 -0.44 34.51
CA ARG A 324 2.44 -0.36 34.33
C ARG A 324 1.99 1.00 33.77
N TYR A 325 2.65 2.11 34.10
CA TYR A 325 2.35 3.40 33.47
C TYR A 325 2.79 3.48 32.01
N THR A 326 3.95 2.90 31.67
CA THR A 326 4.47 2.90 30.30
C THR A 326 3.75 1.93 29.36
N THR A 327 3.21 0.83 29.87
CA THR A 327 2.60 -0.26 29.06
C THR A 327 1.08 -0.41 29.23
N GLY A 328 0.51 0.04 30.35
CA GLY A 328 -0.83 -0.40 30.80
C GLY A 328 -1.98 0.61 30.69
N ARG A 329 -1.78 1.78 30.08
CA ARG A 329 -2.89 2.75 29.84
C ARG A 329 -3.34 2.71 28.39
N ASN A 330 -4.67 2.67 28.17
CA ASN A 330 -5.30 2.76 26.85
C ASN A 330 -4.58 3.81 25.99
N THR A 331 -3.96 3.31 24.92
CA THR A 331 -3.10 4.06 24.00
C THR A 331 -3.88 5.03 23.10
N GLU A 332 -5.20 5.03 23.19
CA GLU A 332 -6.08 5.89 22.37
C GLU A 332 -6.20 7.32 22.92
N ASP A 333 -5.99 7.54 24.23
CA ASP A 333 -6.08 8.87 24.83
C ASP A 333 -4.70 9.57 24.83
N TYR A 334 -4.58 10.68 24.11
CA TYR A 334 -3.34 11.48 24.03
C TYR A 334 -3.07 12.35 25.28
N PHE A 335 -4.11 12.56 26.10
CA PHE A 335 -4.09 13.43 27.29
C PHE A 335 -4.30 12.63 28.57
N ASP A 336 -3.79 13.15 29.68
CA ASP A 336 -4.00 12.62 31.02
C ASP A 336 -3.91 13.76 32.06
N THR A 337 -4.36 13.50 33.28
CA THR A 337 -4.29 14.48 34.37
C THR A 337 -2.85 14.76 34.79
N ILE A 338 -2.57 15.99 35.23
CA ILE A 338 -1.28 16.36 35.82
C ILE A 338 -0.95 15.46 37.03
N ARG A 339 -1.96 15.08 37.82
CA ARG A 339 -1.83 14.10 38.92
C ARG A 339 -1.12 12.83 38.47
N ASN A 340 -1.58 12.27 37.34
CA ASN A 340 -1.07 11.02 36.81
C ASN A 340 0.35 11.18 36.23
N GLU A 341 0.62 12.29 35.55
CA GLU A 341 1.97 12.61 35.06
C GLU A 341 2.95 12.80 36.24
N LEU A 342 2.54 13.49 37.30
CA LEU A 342 3.34 13.66 38.52
C LEU A 342 3.56 12.35 39.27
N GLU A 343 2.56 11.47 39.36
CA GLU A 343 2.72 10.17 40.02
C GLU A 343 3.77 9.30 39.29
N MET A 344 3.78 9.36 37.95
CA MET A 344 4.79 8.70 37.13
C MET A 344 6.18 9.30 37.35
N VAL A 345 6.30 10.63 37.32
CA VAL A 345 7.56 11.35 37.59
C VAL A 345 8.10 11.05 38.98
N GLN A 346 7.24 11.04 40.00
CA GLN A 346 7.59 10.65 41.36
C GLN A 346 8.08 9.21 41.38
N THR A 347 7.35 8.26 40.81
CA THR A 347 7.76 6.86 40.76
C THR A 347 9.15 6.71 40.13
N TYR A 348 9.41 7.41 39.02
CA TYR A 348 10.73 7.45 38.37
C TYR A 348 11.83 8.02 39.28
N LEU A 349 11.60 9.18 39.91
CA LEU A 349 12.56 9.81 40.83
C LEU A 349 12.84 8.94 42.07
N MET A 350 11.85 8.17 42.53
CA MET A 350 12.00 7.19 43.61
C MET A 350 12.96 6.06 43.21
N VAL A 351 12.81 5.50 42.01
CA VAL A 351 13.75 4.47 41.50
C VAL A 351 15.17 5.04 41.39
N GLU A 352 15.32 6.25 40.88
CA GLU A 352 16.61 6.93 40.80
C GLU A 352 17.19 7.27 42.19
N LYS A 353 16.35 7.63 43.16
CA LYS A 353 16.77 7.89 44.55
C LYS A 353 17.31 6.63 45.22
N VAL A 354 16.72 5.46 44.97
CA VAL A 354 17.29 4.19 45.46
C VAL A 354 18.69 3.97 44.86
N ARG A 355 18.88 4.25 43.57
CA ARG A 355 20.19 4.10 42.89
C ARG A 355 21.25 5.09 43.38
N PHE A 356 20.87 6.35 43.56
CA PHE A 356 21.80 7.42 43.98
C PHE A 356 21.88 7.61 45.50
N ALA A 357 21.05 6.91 46.26
CA ALA A 357 20.93 7.02 47.71
C ALA A 357 20.84 8.49 48.17
N GLU A 358 21.61 8.88 49.18
CA GLU A 358 21.63 10.24 49.76
C GLU A 358 22.16 11.33 48.80
N ARG A 359 22.65 10.95 47.60
CA ARG A 359 23.15 11.90 46.61
C ARG A 359 22.03 12.56 45.80
N LEU A 360 20.82 12.00 45.77
CA LEU A 360 19.69 12.60 45.06
C LEU A 360 18.61 13.03 46.06
N ARG A 361 18.34 14.33 46.09
CA ARG A 361 17.15 14.90 46.72
C ARG A 361 16.21 15.39 45.63
N PHE A 362 14.91 15.21 45.85
CA PHE A 362 13.94 15.82 44.97
C PHE A 362 12.72 16.29 45.77
N THR A 363 12.01 17.26 45.22
CA THR A 363 10.76 17.78 45.79
C THR A 363 9.76 18.00 44.67
N VAL A 364 8.49 17.69 44.93
CA VAL A 364 7.38 17.92 43.99
C VAL A 364 6.38 18.85 44.67
N GLU A 365 6.18 20.01 44.08
CA GLU A 365 5.35 21.09 44.62
C GLU A 365 4.25 21.44 43.61
N VAL A 366 3.01 21.51 44.09
CA VAL A 366 1.87 22.02 43.31
C VAL A 366 1.25 23.16 44.11
N THR A 367 1.26 24.38 43.58
CA THR A 367 0.83 25.57 44.32
C THR A 367 -0.67 25.56 44.64
N ASP A 368 -1.48 25.01 43.74
CA ASP A 368 -2.92 24.79 43.94
C ASP A 368 -3.29 23.35 43.59
N ALA A 369 -3.94 22.65 44.54
CA ALA A 369 -4.38 21.28 44.37
C ALA A 369 -5.32 21.09 43.17
N SER A 370 -6.08 22.12 42.78
CA SER A 370 -7.00 22.09 41.63
C SER A 370 -6.29 21.85 40.30
N LEU A 371 -5.00 22.22 40.21
CA LEU A 371 -4.19 22.02 38.99
C LEU A 371 -3.95 20.54 38.69
N ASN A 372 -4.00 19.67 39.70
CA ASN A 372 -3.78 18.23 39.52
C ASN A 372 -4.77 17.58 38.54
N ASP A 373 -5.97 18.13 38.42
CA ASP A 373 -7.05 17.55 37.62
C ASP A 373 -7.11 18.15 36.20
N LEU A 374 -6.18 19.06 35.85
CA LEU A 374 -6.03 19.56 34.48
C LEU A 374 -5.45 18.48 33.58
N PHE A 375 -5.94 18.41 32.33
CA PHE A 375 -5.50 17.45 31.34
C PHE A 375 -4.37 18.03 30.49
N VAL A 376 -3.24 17.33 30.44
CA VAL A 376 -2.07 17.69 29.65
C VAL A 376 -1.65 16.50 28.77
N PRO A 377 -0.88 16.71 27.70
CA PRO A 377 -0.41 15.60 26.87
C PRO A 377 0.45 14.66 27.72
N LYS A 378 0.29 13.35 27.53
CA LYS A 378 1.08 12.35 28.26
C LYS A 378 2.58 12.50 27.99
N PHE A 379 3.42 12.19 28.98
CA PHE A 379 4.88 12.12 28.88
C PHE A 379 5.53 13.45 28.47
N ILE A 380 5.18 14.54 29.15
CA ILE A 380 5.78 15.86 28.95
C ILE A 380 6.78 16.24 30.06
N LEU A 381 6.57 15.75 31.29
CA LEU A 381 7.46 16.03 32.41
C LEU A 381 8.57 14.99 32.53
N GLN A 382 8.24 13.70 32.32
CA GLN A 382 9.21 12.61 32.46
C GLN A 382 10.50 12.84 31.64
N PRO A 383 10.46 13.18 30.34
CA PRO A 383 11.71 13.35 29.57
C PRO A 383 12.57 14.51 30.07
N ILE A 384 11.96 15.54 30.68
CA ILE A 384 12.68 16.67 31.29
C ILE A 384 13.40 16.20 32.55
N VAL A 385 12.70 15.45 33.41
CA VAL A 385 13.27 14.90 34.64
C VAL A 385 14.36 13.88 34.34
N GLU A 386 14.16 13.00 33.35
CA GLU A 386 15.20 12.08 32.86
C GLU A 386 16.44 12.83 32.39
N ASN A 387 16.26 13.95 31.65
CA ASN A 387 17.37 14.78 31.21
C ASN A 387 18.10 15.44 32.40
N ALA A 388 17.38 15.92 33.41
CA ALA A 388 17.96 16.49 34.63
C ALA A 388 18.84 15.46 35.37
N ILE A 389 18.37 14.21 35.50
CA ILE A 389 19.16 13.13 36.11
C ILE A 389 20.37 12.77 35.24
N LYS A 390 20.16 12.51 33.95
CA LYS A 390 21.20 11.97 33.06
C LYS A 390 22.30 12.98 32.74
N HIS A 391 21.92 14.23 32.48
CA HIS A 391 22.84 15.27 32.03
C HIS A 391 23.23 16.26 33.13
N GLY A 392 22.41 16.38 34.19
CA GLY A 392 22.72 17.15 35.39
C GLY A 392 23.36 16.26 36.45
N ILE A 393 22.54 15.55 37.21
CA ILE A 393 22.93 14.89 38.46
C ILE A 393 24.01 13.82 38.25
N SER A 394 23.92 13.03 37.17
CA SER A 394 24.88 11.93 36.91
C SER A 394 26.31 12.42 36.65
N LYS A 395 26.49 13.70 36.30
CA LYS A 395 27.81 14.32 36.07
C LYS A 395 28.39 15.02 37.29
N MET A 396 27.61 15.18 38.34
CA MET A 396 28.05 15.83 39.58
C MET A 396 28.67 14.80 40.52
N ALA A 397 29.68 15.22 41.30
CA ALA A 397 30.18 14.44 42.43
C ALA A 397 29.34 14.69 43.70
N ASP A 398 28.90 15.94 43.87
CA ASP A 398 28.16 16.43 45.03
C ASP A 398 26.66 16.02 45.03
N GLN A 399 25.91 16.48 46.03
CA GLN A 399 24.47 16.25 46.13
C GLN A 399 23.69 16.91 44.98
N GLY A 400 22.95 16.08 44.25
CA GLY A 400 21.98 16.50 43.25
C GLY A 400 20.62 16.84 43.84
N GLU A 401 20.02 17.89 43.33
CA GLU A 401 18.69 18.35 43.71
C GLU A 401 17.82 18.56 42.47
N ILE A 402 16.59 18.02 42.51
CA ILE A 402 15.57 18.22 41.47
C ILE A 402 14.29 18.75 42.10
N VAL A 403 13.79 19.89 41.65
CA VAL A 403 12.51 20.44 42.12
C VAL A 403 11.54 20.50 40.96
N VAL A 404 10.45 19.74 41.05
CA VAL A 404 9.33 19.80 40.09
C VAL A 404 8.27 20.70 40.69
N ARG A 405 7.97 21.83 40.03
CA ARG A 405 6.99 22.80 40.49
C ARG A 405 5.92 23.05 39.44
N ILE A 406 4.66 22.87 39.83
CA ILE A 406 3.48 23.17 39.01
C ILE A 406 2.74 24.35 39.64
N TYR A 407 2.55 25.41 38.87
CA TYR A 407 1.89 26.62 39.34
C TYR A 407 1.16 27.34 38.20
N GLU A 408 0.19 28.17 38.56
CA GLU A 408 -0.48 29.06 37.63
C GLU A 408 0.08 30.47 37.82
N LYS A 409 0.36 31.15 36.71
CA LYS A 409 0.75 32.57 36.70
C LYS A 409 0.07 33.26 35.53
N ASP A 410 -0.69 34.30 35.84
CA ASP A 410 -1.54 35.02 34.89
C ASP A 410 -2.54 34.07 34.19
N VAL A 411 -2.35 33.81 32.89
CA VAL A 411 -3.20 32.90 32.08
C VAL A 411 -2.49 31.59 31.71
N TRP A 412 -1.29 31.37 32.25
CA TRP A 412 -0.43 30.26 31.89
C TRP A 412 -0.32 29.26 33.04
N LEU A 413 -0.47 27.99 32.70
CA LEU A 413 -0.03 26.87 33.51
C LEU A 413 1.46 26.66 33.27
N HIS A 414 2.23 26.65 34.34
CA HIS A 414 3.66 26.41 34.34
C HIS A 414 3.97 25.03 34.91
N LEU A 415 4.71 24.23 34.15
CA LEU A 415 5.29 22.96 34.58
C LEU A 415 6.81 23.11 34.54
N CYS A 416 7.40 23.40 35.71
CA CYS A 416 8.83 23.69 35.85
C CYS A 416 9.58 22.50 36.46
N VAL A 417 10.75 22.19 35.91
CA VAL A 417 11.72 21.27 36.50
C VAL A 417 13.02 22.04 36.70
N HIS A 418 13.44 22.18 37.95
CA HIS A 418 14.70 22.78 38.35
C HIS A 418 15.71 21.68 38.69
N ASP A 419 16.97 21.90 38.33
CA ASP A 419 18.07 21.04 38.74
C ASP A 419 19.32 21.87 39.08
N ASN A 420 20.14 21.39 40.01
CA ASN A 420 21.40 22.07 40.40
C ASN A 420 22.62 21.59 39.59
N GLY A 421 22.40 20.93 38.45
CA GLY A 421 23.45 20.44 37.56
C GLY A 421 24.11 21.55 36.72
N PRO A 422 25.11 21.18 35.88
CA PRO A 422 25.80 22.13 35.02
C PRO A 422 24.83 22.92 34.13
N LEU A 423 25.11 24.21 33.92
CA LEU A 423 24.29 25.10 33.10
C LEU A 423 24.12 24.59 31.66
N PHE A 424 23.03 24.99 31.02
CA PHE A 424 22.82 24.73 29.61
C PHE A 424 23.87 25.49 28.77
N PRO A 425 24.57 24.85 27.82
CA PRO A 425 25.52 25.53 26.93
C PRO A 425 24.85 26.62 26.08
N GLU A 426 25.53 27.73 25.81
CA GLU A 426 25.01 28.82 24.98
C GLU A 426 24.65 28.39 23.55
N SER A 427 25.34 27.37 23.02
CA SER A 427 25.13 26.85 21.67
C SER A 427 24.29 25.56 21.62
N MET A 428 23.55 25.23 22.69
CA MET A 428 22.78 23.99 22.71
C MET A 428 21.58 24.11 21.75
N GLY A 429 21.67 23.46 20.59
CA GLY A 429 20.45 22.99 19.94
C GLY A 429 19.74 22.07 20.93
N ALA A 430 18.45 22.31 21.18
CA ALA A 430 17.66 21.51 22.12
C ALA A 430 17.94 20.02 21.88
N GLY A 431 18.46 19.31 22.89
CA GLY A 431 18.71 17.88 22.80
C GLY A 431 17.44 17.14 22.35
N TYR A 432 17.59 15.95 21.73
CA TYR A 432 16.50 15.23 21.06
C TYR A 432 15.20 15.13 21.90
N GLY A 433 15.33 14.94 23.22
CA GLY A 433 14.18 14.90 24.14
C GLY A 433 13.43 16.22 24.31
N ILE A 434 14.12 17.36 24.43
CA ILE A 434 13.48 18.68 24.56
C ILE A 434 12.86 19.11 23.24
N ARG A 435 13.54 18.84 22.13
CA ARG A 435 13.01 19.12 20.78
C ARG A 435 11.73 18.32 20.52
N SER A 436 11.69 17.04 20.91
CA SER A 436 10.48 16.23 20.79
C SER A 436 9.30 16.77 21.61
N ILE A 437 9.56 17.37 22.79
CA ILE A 437 8.51 18.03 23.59
C ILE A 437 8.05 19.32 22.90
N GLN A 438 8.97 20.13 22.39
CA GLN A 438 8.64 21.35 21.64
C GLN A 438 7.79 21.05 20.40
N ASP A 439 8.18 20.05 19.61
CA ASP A 439 7.44 19.63 18.41
C ASP A 439 6.05 19.09 18.79
N LYS A 440 5.95 18.29 19.88
CA LYS A 440 4.67 17.79 20.41
C LYS A 440 3.75 18.93 20.85
N LEU A 441 4.26 19.90 21.61
CA LEU A 441 3.47 21.04 22.10
C LEU A 441 3.03 21.95 20.95
N LYS A 442 3.91 22.19 19.98
CA LYS A 442 3.58 22.98 18.78
C LYS A 442 2.49 22.32 17.94
N LEU A 443 2.50 20.99 17.80
CA LEU A 443 1.45 20.24 17.10
C LEU A 443 0.10 20.34 17.81
N LEU A 444 0.09 20.25 19.15
CA LEU A 444 -1.14 20.17 19.94
C LEU A 444 -1.73 21.55 20.28
N TYR A 445 -0.89 22.56 20.49
CA TYR A 445 -1.29 23.86 21.02
C TYR A 445 -0.81 25.06 20.16
N GLY A 446 -0.04 24.83 19.10
CA GLY A 446 0.49 25.92 18.27
C GLY A 446 1.32 26.91 19.09
N GLU A 447 0.92 28.18 19.06
CA GLU A 447 1.56 29.28 19.79
C GLU A 447 1.05 29.42 21.25
N ASP A 448 0.08 28.60 21.66
CA ASP A 448 -0.49 28.60 23.02
C ASP A 448 0.28 27.70 24.00
N ALA A 449 1.41 27.13 23.57
CA ALA A 449 2.37 26.44 24.43
C ALA A 449 3.81 26.75 24.02
N LYS A 450 4.70 26.82 25.01
CA LYS A 450 6.14 27.02 24.78
C LYS A 450 6.99 26.28 25.80
N VAL A 451 8.22 25.96 25.41
CA VAL A 451 9.25 25.40 26.28
C VAL A 451 10.38 26.40 26.37
N GLU A 452 10.73 26.77 27.60
CA GLU A 452 11.78 27.72 27.91
C GLU A 452 12.87 27.05 28.74
N LEU A 453 14.12 27.39 28.43
CA LEU A 453 15.32 26.96 29.14
C LEU A 453 15.89 28.19 29.84
N HIS A 454 15.97 28.15 31.17
CA HIS A 454 16.52 29.23 31.97
C HIS A 454 17.77 28.76 32.69
N ASN A 455 18.85 29.53 32.66
CA ASN A 455 20.06 29.28 33.47
C ASN A 455 20.07 30.11 34.76
N GLU A 456 19.48 31.31 34.74
CA GLU A 456 19.40 32.24 35.88
C GLU A 456 17.95 32.65 36.16
N PRO A 457 17.55 32.94 37.42
CA PRO A 457 18.36 32.89 38.65
C PRO A 457 18.62 31.45 39.16
N GLN A 458 17.89 30.46 38.65
CA GLN A 458 18.12 29.04 38.88
C GLN A 458 17.91 28.29 37.57
N LYS A 459 18.74 27.26 37.34
CA LYS A 459 18.63 26.42 36.15
C LYS A 459 17.29 25.68 36.14
N SER A 460 16.54 25.82 35.05
CA SER A 460 15.24 25.18 34.89
C SER A 460 14.81 24.97 33.45
N VAL A 461 13.97 23.97 33.25
CA VAL A 461 13.17 23.79 32.04
C VAL A 461 11.71 24.08 32.42
N ASN A 462 11.11 25.06 31.76
CA ASN A 462 9.74 25.50 32.00
C ASN A 462 8.88 25.21 30.78
N ILE A 463 7.84 24.38 30.93
CA ILE A 463 6.75 24.28 29.97
C ILE A 463 5.66 25.26 30.40
N ALA A 464 5.28 26.19 29.53
CA ALA A 464 4.15 27.09 29.74
C ALA A 464 3.05 26.77 28.73
N ILE A 465 1.82 26.52 29.20
CA ILE A 465 0.63 26.25 28.35
C ILE A 465 -0.48 27.21 28.76
N LYS A 466 -1.15 27.87 27.81
CA LYS A 466 -2.30 28.73 28.14
C LYS A 466 -3.46 27.88 28.67
N LYS A 467 -4.03 28.28 29.79
CA LYS A 467 -5.13 27.54 30.44
C LYS A 467 -6.38 27.42 29.56
N THR A 468 -6.66 28.42 28.74
CA THR A 468 -7.75 28.39 27.75
C THR A 468 -7.61 27.29 26.71
N ALA A 469 -6.38 26.90 26.36
CA ALA A 469 -6.11 25.81 25.41
C ALA A 469 -6.22 24.43 26.08
N ILE A 470 -6.03 24.35 27.41
CA ILE A 470 -6.19 23.11 28.18
C ILE A 470 -7.67 22.74 28.32
N ASP A 471 -8.54 23.71 28.59
CA ASP A 471 -9.97 23.45 28.80
C ASP A 471 -10.70 22.96 27.53
N GLN A 472 -10.16 23.19 26.33
CA GLN A 472 -10.72 22.68 25.07
C GLN A 472 -10.63 21.16 24.92
N HIS A 473 -9.82 20.49 25.75
CA HIS A 473 -9.59 19.05 25.71
C HIS A 473 -10.27 18.27 26.84
N LYS A 474 -11.08 18.93 27.68
CA LYS A 474 -12.02 18.25 28.58
C LYS A 474 -13.13 17.61 27.75
N LYS A 475 -13.05 16.30 27.52
CA LYS A 475 -14.20 15.50 27.08
C LYS A 475 -15.07 15.11 28.26
#